data_AF-A0A238YVC5-F1
#
_entry.id   AF-A0A238YVC5-F1
#
_cell.length_a   1.000
_cell.length_b   1.000
_cell.length_c   1.000
_cell.angle_alpha   90.00
_cell.angle_beta   90.00
_cell.angle_gamma   90.00
#
_symmetry.space_group_name_H-M   'P 1'
#
loop_
_entity.id
_entity.type
_entity.pdbx_description
1 polymer ?
#
loop_
_entity_poly.entity_id
_entity_poly.type
_entity_poly.pdbx_seq_one_letter_code
_entity_poly.pdbx_strand_id
1 'polypeptide(L)'
;MEGLRITGGDTMGNQYQKLAAGKDFLDALWDPLPAMANAPKFGAVLAAIEEHMIFSETDCRGRIKRVNSGFCALSGFSEDELIGSFHNIVNSGTHDVAFWSDFWKTICRGKAWYGEICNRAKDGSIYWVDSVILPLRGDADEIAGFVSIRHDITDRKRAEDALSCMGQIV
;
A
#
# COMPACT_ATOMS: atom_id res chain seq x y z
N MET A 1 36.97 -24.90 -26.28
CA MET A 1 37.39 -23.51 -26.02
C MET A 1 36.25 -22.63 -26.51
N GLU A 2 35.31 -22.36 -25.60
CA GLU A 2 35.10 -21.06 -24.92
C GLU A 2 34.08 -20.25 -25.75
N GLY A 3 32.85 -20.00 -25.30
CA GLY A 3 32.38 -19.75 -23.95
C GLY A 3 32.03 -18.26 -23.84
N LEU A 4 30.93 -17.84 -24.47
CA LEU A 4 30.49 -16.45 -24.47
C LEU A 4 29.95 -16.09 -23.06
N ARG A 5 30.77 -15.44 -22.25
CA ARG A 5 30.38 -14.86 -20.96
C ARG A 5 29.45 -13.66 -21.21
N ILE A 6 28.20 -13.79 -20.82
CA ILE A 6 27.30 -12.64 -20.63
C ILE A 6 27.58 -12.09 -19.24
N THR A 7 28.26 -10.94 -19.16
CA THR A 7 28.35 -10.15 -17.93
C THR A 7 27.04 -9.39 -17.75
N GLY A 8 26.15 -9.96 -16.94
CA GLY A 8 25.01 -9.23 -16.38
C GLY A 8 25.51 -8.19 -15.37
N GLY A 9 25.17 -6.93 -15.59
CA GLY A 9 25.48 -5.83 -14.69
C GLY A 9 24.47 -4.69 -14.84
N ASP A 10 23.55 -4.61 -13.87
CA ASP A 10 23.05 -3.38 -13.25
C ASP A 10 22.74 -2.18 -14.15
N THR A 11 21.80 -2.33 -15.07
CA THR A 11 21.23 -1.18 -15.81
C THR A 11 19.78 -0.86 -15.45
N MET A 12 19.04 -1.77 -14.79
CA MET A 12 17.71 -1.45 -14.25
C MET A 12 17.77 -0.67 -12.92
N GLY A 13 18.74 -0.94 -12.04
CA GLY A 13 18.82 -0.29 -10.72
C GLY A 13 19.08 1.22 -10.77
N ASN A 14 19.76 1.70 -11.82
CA ASN A 14 20.22 3.09 -11.92
C ASN A 14 19.16 4.03 -12.54
N GLN A 15 18.16 3.50 -13.26
CA GLN A 15 17.06 4.31 -13.77
C GLN A 15 16.04 4.65 -12.68
N TYR A 16 15.83 3.76 -11.70
CA TYR A 16 14.98 4.04 -10.54
C TYR A 16 15.62 5.02 -9.56
N GLN A 17 16.95 5.00 -9.42
CA GLN A 17 17.67 5.98 -8.57
C GLN A 17 17.64 7.41 -9.11
N LYS A 18 17.41 7.61 -10.42
CA LYS A 18 17.27 8.97 -11.00
C LYS A 18 15.87 9.56 -10.91
N LEU A 19 14.85 8.76 -10.55
CA LEU A 19 13.50 9.27 -10.30
C LEU A 19 13.34 9.83 -8.88
N ALA A 20 14.30 9.58 -7.98
CA ALA A 20 14.29 9.95 -6.56
C ALA A 20 14.77 11.39 -6.28
N ALA A 21 14.72 12.29 -7.26
CA ALA A 21 15.17 13.67 -7.08
C ALA A 21 14.09 14.65 -7.53
N GLY A 22 13.09 14.83 -6.66
CA GLY A 22 12.16 15.95 -6.67
C GLY A 22 10.89 15.73 -7.50
N LYS A 23 9.75 15.57 -6.81
CA LYS A 23 8.39 15.28 -7.34
C LYS A 23 8.27 13.89 -7.97
N ASP A 24 8.19 12.92 -7.06
CA ASP A 24 8.37 11.49 -7.27
C ASP A 24 7.26 10.80 -8.08
N PHE A 25 7.57 9.61 -8.60
CA PHE A 25 6.66 8.63 -9.22
C PHE A 25 5.26 8.52 -8.60
N LEU A 26 5.12 8.75 -7.30
CA LEU A 26 3.83 8.77 -6.58
C LEU A 26 2.95 9.97 -6.97
N ASP A 27 3.55 11.13 -7.20
CA ASP A 27 2.85 12.28 -7.77
C ASP A 27 2.38 11.95 -9.20
N ALA A 28 3.19 11.22 -9.97
CA ALA A 28 2.82 10.79 -11.32
C ALA A 28 1.71 9.72 -11.38
N LEU A 29 1.41 9.02 -10.27
CA LEU A 29 0.24 8.15 -10.18
C LEU A 29 -1.07 8.96 -10.24
N TRP A 30 -1.04 10.23 -9.80
CA TRP A 30 -2.23 11.05 -9.59
C TRP A 30 -2.29 12.28 -10.52
N ASP A 31 -1.15 12.91 -10.76
CA ASP A 31 -0.94 13.98 -11.74
C ASP A 31 0.17 13.54 -12.72
N PRO A 32 -0.14 12.60 -13.64
CA PRO A 32 0.84 12.11 -14.58
C PRO A 32 1.33 13.28 -15.44
N LEU A 33 2.66 13.48 -15.48
CA LEU A 33 3.28 14.46 -16.37
C LEU A 33 2.67 14.33 -17.77
N PRO A 34 2.44 15.43 -18.51
CA PRO A 34 1.79 15.39 -19.83
C PRO A 34 2.41 14.38 -20.81
N ALA A 35 3.72 14.11 -20.68
CA ALA A 35 4.42 13.09 -21.45
C ALA A 35 4.07 11.64 -21.06
N MET A 36 3.77 11.38 -19.78
CA MET A 36 3.37 10.07 -19.24
C MET A 36 1.88 9.81 -19.42
N ALA A 37 1.03 10.84 -19.33
CA ALA A 37 -0.39 10.77 -19.67
C ALA A 37 -0.61 10.36 -21.14
N ASN A 38 0.30 10.78 -22.03
CA ASN A 38 0.31 10.41 -23.44
C ASN A 38 1.00 9.07 -23.74
N ALA A 39 1.50 8.35 -22.72
CA ALA A 39 2.05 7.01 -22.87
C ALA A 39 0.95 5.97 -22.55
N PRO A 40 0.26 5.41 -23.56
CA PRO A 40 -0.95 4.60 -23.34
C PRO A 40 -0.73 3.39 -22.43
N LYS A 41 0.48 2.84 -22.39
CA LYS A 41 0.83 1.73 -21.48
C LYS A 41 0.89 2.14 -20.01
N PHE A 42 1.34 3.36 -19.72
CA PHE A 42 1.50 3.84 -18.34
C PHE A 42 0.14 4.21 -17.74
N GLY A 43 -0.67 4.98 -18.49
CA GLY A 43 -2.04 5.33 -18.05
C GLY A 43 -2.91 4.09 -17.76
N ALA A 44 -2.78 3.02 -18.54
CA ALA A 44 -3.51 1.77 -18.31
C ALA A 44 -3.12 1.09 -16.98
N VAL A 45 -1.83 1.14 -16.60
CA VAL A 45 -1.36 0.59 -15.31
C VAL A 45 -1.90 1.41 -14.14
N LEU A 46 -1.90 2.74 -14.25
CA LEU A 46 -2.47 3.62 -13.22
C LEU A 46 -3.95 3.38 -13.01
N ALA A 47 -4.71 3.29 -14.11
CA ALA A 47 -6.14 3.00 -14.05
C ALA A 47 -6.42 1.66 -13.36
N ALA A 48 -5.63 0.62 -13.65
CA ALA A 48 -5.76 -0.67 -12.99
C ALA A 48 -5.47 -0.59 -11.48
N ILE A 49 -4.49 0.22 -11.06
CA ILE A 49 -4.20 0.45 -9.63
C ILE A 49 -5.36 1.20 -8.98
N GLU A 50 -5.88 2.24 -9.62
CA GLU A 50 -7.00 3.04 -9.10
C GLU A 50 -8.27 2.19 -8.94
N GLU A 51 -8.55 1.31 -9.90
CA GLU A 51 -9.77 0.50 -9.94
C GLU A 51 -9.72 -0.73 -9.02
N HIS A 52 -8.56 -1.37 -8.87
CA HIS A 52 -8.48 -2.69 -8.23
C HIS A 52 -7.69 -2.72 -6.92
N MET A 53 -6.98 -1.65 -6.57
CA MET A 53 -6.16 -1.59 -5.38
C MET A 53 -6.63 -0.51 -4.43
N ILE A 54 -6.46 -0.75 -3.13
CA ILE A 54 -6.71 0.24 -2.09
C ILE A 54 -5.38 0.90 -1.74
N PHE A 55 -5.29 2.19 -1.98
CA PHE A 55 -4.06 2.96 -1.85
C PHE A 55 -4.15 4.01 -0.72
N SER A 56 -3.04 4.18 0.01
CA SER A 56 -2.86 5.36 0.87
C SER A 56 -1.38 5.72 1.01
N GLU A 57 -1.12 7.01 1.13
CA GLU A 57 0.18 7.58 1.50
C GLU A 57 0.04 8.27 2.86
N THR A 58 1.08 8.15 3.69
CA THR A 58 1.16 8.80 5.00
C THR A 58 2.47 9.56 5.18
N ASP A 59 2.48 10.52 6.09
CA ASP A 59 3.71 11.12 6.62
C ASP A 59 4.47 10.14 7.53
N CYS A 60 5.67 10.53 7.98
CA CYS A 60 6.50 9.71 8.87
C CYS A 60 5.84 9.41 10.24
N ARG A 61 4.75 10.11 10.60
CA ARG A 61 3.98 9.91 11.83
C ARG A 61 2.73 9.04 11.59
N GLY A 62 2.49 8.60 10.35
CA GLY A 62 1.32 7.82 9.99
C GLY A 62 0.04 8.64 9.77
N ARG A 63 0.14 9.97 9.58
CA ARG A 63 -1.00 10.78 9.14
C ARG A 63 -1.19 10.64 7.64
N ILE A 64 -2.41 10.38 7.24
CA ILE A 64 -2.78 10.20 5.84
C ILE A 64 -2.57 11.51 5.10
N LYS A 65 -1.80 11.46 4.01
CA LYS A 65 -1.59 12.57 3.09
C LYS A 65 -2.39 12.42 1.81
N ARG A 66 -2.63 11.16 1.39
CA ARG A 66 -3.34 10.82 0.16
C ARG A 66 -4.03 9.47 0.30
N VAL A 67 -5.15 9.33 -0.38
CA VAL A 67 -5.90 8.08 -0.54
C VAL A 67 -6.47 8.03 -1.95
N ASN A 68 -6.82 6.84 -2.43
CA ASN A 68 -7.55 6.70 -3.67
C ASN A 68 -9.05 6.44 -3.45
N SER A 69 -9.81 6.44 -4.54
CA SER A 69 -11.26 6.20 -4.50
C SER A 69 -11.61 4.83 -3.89
N GLY A 70 -10.78 3.80 -4.13
CA GLY A 70 -10.92 2.48 -3.53
C GLY A 70 -10.86 2.49 -2.00
N PHE A 71 -9.98 3.28 -1.38
CA PHE A 71 -9.95 3.44 0.08
C PHE A 71 -11.24 4.06 0.59
N CYS A 72 -11.69 5.16 -0.02
CA CYS A 72 -12.90 5.86 0.40
C CYS A 72 -14.12 4.93 0.29
N ALA A 73 -14.25 4.22 -0.83
CA ALA A 73 -15.35 3.28 -1.06
C ALA A 73 -15.37 2.14 -0.04
N LEU A 74 -14.21 1.51 0.23
CA LEU A 74 -14.14 0.37 1.15
C LEU A 74 -14.32 0.78 2.61
N SER A 75 -13.72 1.89 3.02
CA SER A 75 -13.75 2.34 4.42
C SER A 75 -15.01 3.11 4.79
N GLY A 76 -15.74 3.63 3.80
CA GLY A 76 -16.92 4.48 4.00
C GLY A 76 -16.61 5.90 4.50
N PHE A 77 -15.33 6.26 4.63
CA PHE A 77 -14.91 7.62 4.94
C PHE A 77 -14.74 8.45 3.67
N SER A 78 -15.08 9.73 3.74
CA SER A 78 -14.74 10.67 2.68
C SER A 78 -13.24 11.00 2.71
N GLU A 79 -12.70 11.44 1.58
CA GLU A 79 -11.31 11.87 1.49
C GLU A 79 -11.00 12.97 2.51
N ASP A 80 -11.87 13.98 2.64
CA ASP A 80 -11.71 15.08 3.60
C ASP A 80 -11.62 14.63 5.07
N GLU A 81 -12.27 13.51 5.42
CA GLU A 81 -12.17 12.92 6.76
C GLU A 81 -10.88 12.12 6.96
N LEU A 82 -10.36 11.54 5.87
CA LEU A 82 -9.14 10.73 5.87
C LEU A 82 -7.89 11.59 5.88
N ILE A 83 -7.82 12.64 5.05
CA ILE A 83 -6.63 13.49 4.94
C ILE A 83 -6.34 14.19 6.28
N GLY A 84 -5.09 14.08 6.74
CA GLY A 84 -4.61 14.65 8.01
C GLY A 84 -4.91 13.79 9.25
N SER A 85 -5.83 12.84 9.15
CA SER A 85 -6.14 11.85 10.17
C SER A 85 -5.05 10.78 10.26
N PHE A 86 -4.90 10.17 11.44
CA PHE A 86 -4.02 9.01 11.59
C PHE A 86 -4.64 7.79 10.92
N HIS A 87 -3.81 6.95 10.30
CA HIS A 87 -4.27 5.76 9.58
C HIS A 87 -5.05 4.77 10.46
N ASN A 88 -4.85 4.81 11.77
CA ASN A 88 -5.59 4.01 12.75
C ASN A 88 -7.09 4.36 12.87
N ILE A 89 -7.60 5.36 12.15
CA ILE A 89 -9.04 5.64 12.05
C ILE A 89 -9.87 4.42 11.60
N VAL A 90 -9.27 3.55 10.79
CA VAL A 90 -9.91 2.30 10.33
C VAL A 90 -9.55 1.08 11.19
N ASN A 91 -8.91 1.26 12.35
CA ASN A 91 -8.47 0.13 13.16
C ASN A 91 -9.68 -0.63 13.77
N SER A 92 -9.69 -1.95 13.57
CA SER A 92 -10.70 -2.83 14.15
C SER A 92 -10.43 -3.21 15.61
N GLY A 93 -9.18 -3.15 16.07
CA GLY A 93 -8.76 -3.71 17.35
C GLY A 93 -8.60 -5.24 17.35
N THR A 94 -8.73 -5.91 16.20
CA THR A 94 -8.53 -7.37 16.07
C THR A 94 -7.08 -7.78 16.32
N HIS A 95 -6.12 -6.95 15.90
CA HIS A 95 -4.70 -7.25 15.98
C HIS A 95 -4.09 -6.83 17.32
N ASP A 96 -3.24 -7.69 17.87
CA ASP A 96 -2.61 -7.48 19.16
C ASP A 96 -1.41 -6.51 19.10
N VAL A 97 -0.85 -6.20 20.27
CA VAL A 97 0.31 -5.30 20.37
C VAL A 97 1.55 -5.88 19.70
N ALA A 98 1.71 -7.21 19.70
CA ALA A 98 2.87 -7.87 19.10
C ALA A 98 2.87 -7.71 17.58
N PHE A 99 1.70 -7.85 16.95
CA PHE A 99 1.48 -7.61 15.53
C PHE A 99 1.91 -6.20 15.13
N TRP A 100 1.39 -5.18 15.82
CA TRP A 100 1.75 -3.79 15.51
C TRP A 100 3.21 -3.48 15.83
N SER A 101 3.78 -4.10 16.85
CA SER A 101 5.21 -3.95 17.15
C SER A 101 6.09 -4.50 16.04
N ASP A 102 5.75 -5.64 15.43
CA ASP A 102 6.50 -6.19 14.31
C ASP A 102 6.35 -5.32 13.04
N PHE A 103 5.13 -4.87 12.77
CA PHE A 103 4.81 -3.93 11.70
C PHE A 103 5.71 -2.68 11.77
N TRP A 104 5.66 -1.96 12.90
CA TRP A 104 6.42 -0.72 13.07
C TRP A 104 7.94 -0.97 13.03
N LYS A 105 8.40 -2.05 13.66
CA LYS A 105 9.83 -2.41 13.64
C LYS A 105 10.33 -2.70 12.23
N THR A 106 9.49 -3.28 11.37
CA THR A 106 9.86 -3.62 9.99
C THR A 106 9.96 -2.36 9.14
N ILE A 107 8.90 -1.55 9.09
CA ILE A 107 8.86 -0.37 8.22
C ILE A 107 9.81 0.73 8.69
N CYS A 108 9.99 0.91 10.00
CA CYS A 108 10.96 1.88 10.54
C CYS A 108 12.42 1.48 10.31
N ARG A 109 12.69 0.21 9.94
CA ARG A 109 14.01 -0.24 9.49
C ARG A 109 14.22 -0.03 7.98
N GLY A 110 13.28 0.61 7.31
CA GLY A 110 13.34 0.84 5.87
C GLY A 110 13.06 -0.43 5.05
N LYS A 111 12.38 -1.43 5.62
CA LYS A 111 11.99 -2.67 4.95
C LYS A 111 10.49 -2.65 4.62
N ALA A 112 10.10 -3.28 3.52
CA ALA A 112 8.70 -3.52 3.22
C ALA A 112 8.08 -4.49 4.23
N TRP A 113 6.85 -4.23 4.63
CA TRP A 113 6.04 -5.13 5.44
C TRP A 113 4.90 -5.71 4.62
N TYR A 114 4.55 -6.97 4.90
CA TYR A 114 3.53 -7.74 4.20
C TYR A 114 2.62 -8.41 5.23
N GLY A 115 1.31 -8.38 5.00
CA GLY A 115 0.37 -9.11 5.84
C GLY A 115 -1.08 -8.68 5.71
N GLU A 116 -1.95 -9.45 6.36
CA GLU A 116 -3.39 -9.23 6.35
C GLU A 116 -3.81 -8.33 7.53
N ILE A 117 -4.53 -7.25 7.24
CA ILE A 117 -5.01 -6.30 8.23
C ILE A 117 -6.54 -6.35 8.29
N CYS A 118 -7.09 -6.56 9.49
CA CYS A 118 -8.51 -6.42 9.77
C CYS A 118 -8.83 -4.98 10.14
N ASN A 119 -9.71 -4.34 9.40
CA ASN A 119 -10.12 -2.96 9.58
C ASN A 119 -11.63 -2.86 9.83
N ARG A 120 -12.03 -1.68 10.32
CA ARG A 120 -13.41 -1.31 10.60
C ARG A 120 -13.77 -0.08 9.78
N ALA A 121 -14.82 -0.19 8.99
CA ALA A 121 -15.37 0.91 8.22
C ALA A 121 -16.14 1.89 9.12
N LYS A 122 -16.47 3.06 8.58
CA LYS A 122 -17.20 4.13 9.29
C LYS A 122 -18.55 3.67 9.84
N ASP A 123 -19.23 2.76 9.14
CA ASP A 123 -20.50 2.17 9.54
C ASP A 123 -20.36 1.05 10.59
N GLY A 124 -19.13 0.72 10.97
CA GLY A 124 -18.81 -0.33 11.94
C GLY A 124 -18.58 -1.72 11.33
N SER A 125 -18.80 -1.89 10.02
CA SER A 125 -18.56 -3.16 9.33
C SER A 125 -17.07 -3.53 9.33
N ILE A 126 -16.79 -4.84 9.34
CA ILE A 126 -15.42 -5.37 9.33
C ILE A 126 -15.05 -5.78 7.91
N TYR A 127 -13.86 -5.38 7.50
CA TYR A 127 -13.26 -5.76 6.22
C TYR A 127 -11.80 -6.15 6.42
N TRP A 128 -11.31 -7.02 5.55
CA TRP A 128 -9.94 -7.54 5.59
C TRP A 128 -9.19 -7.14 4.34
N VAL A 129 -7.93 -6.75 4.50
CA VAL A 129 -7.07 -6.37 3.40
C VAL A 129 -5.74 -7.12 3.45
N ASP A 130 -5.33 -7.69 2.33
CA ASP A 130 -3.95 -8.16 2.15
C ASP A 130 -3.09 -6.97 1.72
N SER A 131 -2.02 -6.69 2.47
CA SER A 131 -1.36 -5.40 2.46
C SER A 131 0.13 -5.50 2.23
N VAL A 132 0.65 -4.58 1.42
CA VAL A 132 2.08 -4.27 1.31
C VAL A 132 2.30 -2.82 1.73
N ILE A 133 3.20 -2.60 2.69
CA ILE A 133 3.55 -1.28 3.19
C ILE A 133 5.03 -1.02 2.98
N LEU A 134 5.35 0.06 2.27
CA LEU A 134 6.69 0.46 1.88
C LEU A 134 7.06 1.79 2.54
N PRO A 135 8.23 1.89 3.20
CA PRO A 135 8.75 3.17 3.66
C PRO A 135 9.25 4.01 2.48
N LEU A 136 8.87 5.28 2.48
CA LEU A 136 9.39 6.28 1.55
C LEU A 136 10.58 6.99 2.18
N ARG A 137 11.65 7.14 1.42
CA ARG A 137 12.89 7.80 1.85
C ARG A 137 12.93 9.23 1.31
N GLY A 138 13.33 10.17 2.14
CA GLY A 138 13.60 11.55 1.77
C GLY A 138 15.04 11.76 1.28
N ASP A 139 15.39 13.02 1.05
CA ASP A 139 16.67 13.43 0.43
C ASP A 139 17.91 13.06 1.28
N ALA A 140 17.79 12.90 2.60
CA ALA A 140 18.89 12.50 3.48
C ALA A 140 18.76 11.05 4.00
N ASP A 141 18.08 10.19 3.24
CA ASP A 141 17.83 8.76 3.55
C ASP A 141 16.97 8.52 4.81
N GLU A 142 16.33 9.56 5.34
CA GLU A 142 15.34 9.45 6.42
C GLU A 142 13.98 8.96 5.90
N ILE A 143 13.21 8.30 6.77
CA ILE A 143 11.84 7.91 6.42
C ILE A 143 10.95 9.16 6.39
N ALA A 144 10.54 9.56 5.18
CA ALA A 144 9.65 10.69 4.93
C ALA A 144 8.16 10.33 5.11
N GLY A 145 7.83 9.04 4.95
CA GLY A 145 6.45 8.56 5.01
C GLY A 145 6.32 7.09 4.65
N PHE A 146 5.09 6.65 4.44
CA PHE A 146 4.78 5.27 4.05
C PHE A 146 3.72 5.23 2.98
N VAL A 147 3.89 4.32 2.01
CA VAL A 147 2.87 3.96 1.03
C VAL A 147 2.32 2.59 1.36
N SER A 148 1.01 2.45 1.24
CA SER A 148 0.29 1.19 1.45
C SER A 148 -0.54 0.85 0.22
N ILE A 149 -0.30 -0.34 -0.32
CA ILE A 149 -1.10 -0.93 -1.40
C ILE A 149 -1.77 -2.17 -0.84
N ARG A 150 -3.07 -2.30 -1.08
CA ARG A 150 -3.91 -3.32 -0.47
C ARG A 150 -4.89 -3.91 -1.45
N HIS A 151 -5.26 -5.17 -1.21
CA HIS A 151 -6.34 -5.85 -1.90
C HIS A 151 -7.40 -6.28 -0.90
N ASP A 152 -8.67 -6.12 -1.23
CA ASP A 152 -9.78 -6.58 -0.39
C ASP A 152 -9.86 -8.12 -0.43
N ILE A 153 -9.80 -8.74 0.74
CA ILE A 153 -9.87 -10.19 0.92
C ILE A 153 -11.05 -10.57 1.83
N THR A 154 -12.00 -9.67 2.04
CA THR A 154 -13.12 -9.84 2.97
C THR A 154 -13.96 -11.06 2.62
N ASP A 155 -14.30 -11.27 1.36
CA ASP A 155 -15.10 -12.43 0.94
C ASP A 155 -14.35 -13.75 1.10
N ARG A 156 -13.03 -13.74 0.88
CA ARG A 156 -12.17 -14.90 1.17
C ARG A 156 -12.20 -15.23 2.66
N LYS A 157 -12.08 -14.24 3.53
CA LYS A 157 -12.15 -14.43 5.00
C LYS A 157 -13.50 -14.95 5.46
N ARG A 158 -14.60 -14.40 4.93
CA ARG A 158 -15.95 -14.91 5.23
C ARG A 158 -16.12 -16.38 4.85
N ALA A 159 -15.56 -16.79 3.71
CA ALA A 159 -15.59 -18.19 3.28
C ALA A 159 -14.75 -19.10 4.21
N GLU A 160 -13.55 -18.66 4.61
CA GLU A 160 -12.70 -19.36 5.58
C GLU A 160 -13.42 -19.55 6.92
N ASP A 161 -14.05 -18.49 7.45
CA ASP A 161 -14.79 -18.52 8.71
C ASP A 161 -16.00 -19.46 8.65
N ALA A 162 -16.75 -19.44 7.54
CA ALA A 162 -17.89 -20.33 7.33
C ALA A 162 -17.46 -21.81 7.31
N LEU A 163 -16.35 -22.13 6.64
CA LEU A 163 -15.78 -23.49 6.62
C LEU A 163 -15.30 -23.93 8.00
N SER A 164 -14.64 -23.04 8.74
CA SER A 164 -14.19 -23.31 10.11
C SER A 164 -15.37 -23.62 11.04
N CYS A 165 -16.47 -22.85 10.93
CA CYS A 165 -17.68 -23.06 11.71
C CYS A 165 -18.35 -24.41 11.38
N MET A 166 -18.44 -24.79 10.10
CA MET A 166 -19.02 -26.08 9.70
C MET A 166 -18.18 -27.28 10.17
N GLY A 167 -16.86 -27.15 10.23
CA GLY A 167 -15.96 -28.21 10.71
C GLY A 167 -16.02 -28.49 12.21
N GLN A 168 -16.65 -27.61 13.00
CA GLN A 168 -16.80 -27.76 14.45
C GLN A 168 -18.15 -28.39 14.87
N ILE A 169 -19.03 -28.68 13.92
CA ILE A 169 -20.39 -29.22 14.18
C ILE A 169 -20.47 -30.75 13.96
N VAL A 170 -19.36 -31.40 13.56
CA VAL A 170 -19.30 -32.86 13.32
C VAL A 170 -18.69 -33.61 14.50
#